data_AF-A0A081HVS6-F1
#
_entry.id   AF-A0A081HVS6-F1
#
_cell.length_a   1.000
_cell.length_b   1.000
_cell.length_c   1.000
_cell.angle_alpha   90.00
_cell.angle_beta   90.00
_cell.angle_gamma   90.00
#
_symmetry.space_group_name_H-M   'P 1'
#
loop_
_entity.id
_entity.type
_entity.pdbx_description
1 polymer ?
#
loop_
_entity_poly.entity_id
_entity_poly.type
_entity_poly.pdbx_seq_one_letter_code
_entity_poly.pdbx_strand_id
1 'polypeptide(L)'
;MRRQLRSRGVEMNPKQLAEAVRNGDRAALPRAITLLESTRKDHQEKAQRLLLELTPDAGNAHRVGITGIPGVGKSTTIEALGMHLIELGHRVAVLAVDPSSTRTGGSILGDKTRMARLAVHPDAYIRPSPTSGTLGGVAKATRETSVLLEAAGFDVILIETVGVGQSEVTVANMVDTFVLLTLARGGDQLQGIKKGVLELADIVVVNKADGNHLPEARTAARELSGAIRLIYPRETLWRPPVLTMSAAEGTGLDELWDTVERHRQVLSEAGEFEARRRGQLVDWTWQMVRDTVLDRLASNPAVRKIRADVERKVKAGELTPALAAQQILTAASG
;
A
#
# COMPACT_ATOMS: atom_id res chain seq x y z
N MET A 1 -16.39 -38.81 -29.88
CA MET A 1 -17.51 -37.86 -29.77
C MET A 1 -17.82 -37.54 -28.29
N ARG A 2 -16.85 -37.00 -27.54
CA ARG A 2 -17.01 -36.55 -26.14
C ARG A 2 -15.95 -35.49 -25.83
N ARG A 3 -16.15 -34.24 -26.28
CA ARG A 3 -15.34 -33.08 -25.85
C ARG A 3 -15.96 -31.76 -26.30
N GLN A 4 -17.15 -31.40 -25.79
CA GLN A 4 -17.68 -30.03 -25.99
C GLN A 4 -18.81 -29.69 -25.01
N LEU A 5 -18.53 -29.76 -23.71
CA LEU A 5 -19.32 -29.08 -22.66
C LEU A 5 -18.33 -28.50 -21.65
N ARG A 6 -17.47 -27.58 -22.11
CA ARG A 6 -16.91 -26.57 -21.19
C ARG A 6 -17.97 -25.49 -21.12
N SER A 7 -18.62 -25.36 -19.97
CA SER A 7 -19.54 -24.28 -19.67
C SER A 7 -18.89 -22.96 -20.06
N ARG A 8 -19.51 -22.24 -21.00
CA ARG A 8 -19.30 -20.81 -21.16
C ARG A 8 -19.69 -20.21 -19.81
N GLY A 9 -18.71 -19.80 -19.01
CA GLY A 9 -18.99 -19.07 -17.77
C GLY A 9 -19.85 -17.87 -18.13
N VAL A 10 -21.05 -17.82 -17.59
CA VAL A 10 -21.95 -16.67 -17.76
C VAL A 10 -21.15 -15.45 -17.32
N GLU A 11 -20.98 -14.49 -18.24
CA GLU A 11 -20.26 -13.25 -17.94
C GLU A 11 -21.08 -12.49 -16.88
N MET A 12 -20.60 -12.52 -15.63
CA MET A 12 -21.31 -11.87 -14.53
C MET A 12 -21.29 -10.37 -14.75
N ASN A 13 -22.45 -9.73 -14.67
CA ASN A 13 -22.49 -8.28 -14.64
C ASN A 13 -21.89 -7.76 -13.32
N PRO A 14 -21.54 -6.47 -13.22
CA PRO A 14 -20.92 -5.91 -12.01
C PRO A 14 -21.71 -6.16 -10.72
N LYS A 15 -23.04 -6.12 -10.77
CA LYS A 15 -23.91 -6.34 -9.61
C LYS A 15 -23.86 -7.80 -9.12
N GLN A 16 -23.95 -8.76 -10.03
CA GLN A 16 -23.82 -10.18 -9.72
C GLN A 16 -22.43 -10.51 -9.15
N LEU A 17 -21.39 -9.89 -9.70
CA LEU A 17 -20.03 -10.03 -9.17
C LEU A 17 -19.89 -9.42 -7.78
N ALA A 18 -20.52 -8.26 -7.51
CA ALA A 18 -20.55 -7.64 -6.19
C ALA A 18 -21.22 -8.55 -5.14
N GLU A 19 -22.39 -9.11 -5.46
CA GLU A 19 -23.09 -10.07 -4.60
C GLU A 19 -22.24 -11.32 -4.33
N ALA A 20 -21.57 -11.86 -5.35
CA ALA A 20 -20.68 -13.01 -5.17
C ALA A 20 -19.45 -12.70 -4.29
N VAL A 21 -18.89 -11.48 -4.39
CA VAL A 21 -17.80 -11.02 -3.51
C VAL A 21 -18.27 -10.94 -2.06
N ARG A 22 -19.43 -10.32 -1.79
CA ARG A 22 -20.02 -10.23 -0.44
C ARG A 22 -20.28 -11.59 0.18
N ASN A 23 -20.74 -12.54 -0.62
CA ASN A 23 -21.01 -13.90 -0.18
C ASN A 23 -19.74 -14.77 -0.01
N GLY A 24 -18.55 -14.21 -0.22
CA GLY A 24 -17.29 -14.93 -0.04
C GLY A 24 -17.03 -16.00 -1.10
N ASP A 25 -17.58 -15.86 -2.32
CA ASP A 25 -17.32 -16.81 -3.40
C ASP A 25 -15.81 -16.83 -3.74
N ARG A 26 -15.19 -18.02 -3.58
CA ARG A 26 -13.76 -18.26 -3.79
C ARG A 26 -13.26 -17.85 -5.18
N ALA A 27 -14.12 -17.90 -6.21
CA ALA A 27 -13.77 -17.51 -7.56
C ALA A 27 -14.10 -16.04 -7.88
N ALA A 28 -14.98 -15.39 -7.11
CA ALA A 28 -15.40 -14.03 -7.38
C ALA A 28 -14.29 -13.01 -7.07
N LEU A 29 -13.64 -13.12 -5.92
CA LEU A 29 -12.60 -12.16 -5.51
C LEU A 29 -11.41 -12.10 -6.49
N PRO A 30 -10.79 -13.23 -6.93
CA PRO A 30 -9.73 -13.17 -7.94
C PRO A 30 -10.19 -12.61 -9.29
N ARG A 31 -11.44 -12.87 -9.71
CA ARG A 31 -12.01 -12.32 -10.94
C ARG A 31 -12.22 -10.81 -10.83
N ALA A 32 -12.73 -10.33 -9.71
CA ALA A 32 -12.90 -8.91 -9.44
C ALA A 32 -11.55 -8.18 -9.46
N ILE A 33 -10.53 -8.72 -8.80
CA ILE A 33 -9.16 -8.15 -8.83
C ILE A 33 -8.61 -8.12 -10.25
N THR A 34 -8.77 -9.21 -11.01
CA THR A 34 -8.34 -9.26 -12.42
C THR A 34 -9.04 -8.20 -13.28
N LEU A 35 -10.31 -7.92 -12.99
CA LEU A 35 -11.08 -6.87 -13.68
C LEU A 35 -10.53 -5.47 -13.35
N LEU A 36 -10.21 -5.19 -12.06
CA LEU A 36 -9.63 -3.92 -11.62
C LEU A 36 -8.25 -3.63 -12.22
N GLU A 37 -7.41 -4.66 -12.35
CA GLU A 37 -6.05 -4.54 -12.88
C GLU A 37 -6.00 -4.44 -14.42
N SER A 38 -7.14 -4.62 -15.10
CA SER A 38 -7.17 -4.63 -16.55
C SER A 38 -6.99 -3.23 -17.16
N THR A 39 -6.16 -3.14 -18.20
CA THR A 39 -5.93 -1.91 -18.98
C THR A 39 -6.94 -1.72 -20.12
N ARG A 40 -7.85 -2.68 -20.34
CA ARG A 40 -8.87 -2.58 -21.39
C ARG A 40 -9.98 -1.61 -20.98
N LYS A 41 -10.38 -0.71 -21.89
CA LYS A 41 -11.39 0.32 -21.61
C LYS A 41 -12.74 -0.25 -21.15
N ASP A 42 -13.21 -1.30 -21.80
CA ASP A 42 -14.47 -1.97 -21.45
C ASP A 42 -14.42 -2.62 -20.06
N HIS A 43 -13.26 -3.13 -19.65
CA HIS A 43 -13.05 -3.65 -18.30
C HIS A 43 -12.97 -2.53 -17.27
N GLN A 44 -12.32 -1.41 -17.59
CA GLN A 44 -12.21 -0.24 -16.69
C GLN A 44 -13.59 0.33 -16.35
N GLU A 45 -14.49 0.44 -17.33
CA GLU A 45 -15.87 0.88 -17.07
C GLU A 45 -16.64 -0.10 -16.16
N LYS A 46 -16.51 -1.41 -16.41
CA LYS A 46 -17.12 -2.45 -15.57
C LYS A 46 -16.54 -2.45 -14.15
N ALA A 47 -15.23 -2.24 -14.01
CA ALA A 47 -14.53 -2.13 -12.73
C ALA A 47 -15.05 -0.97 -11.88
N GLN A 48 -15.24 0.22 -12.48
CA GLN A 48 -15.78 1.36 -11.73
C GLN A 48 -17.24 1.14 -11.31
N ARG A 49 -18.06 0.49 -12.15
CA ARG A 49 -19.42 0.10 -11.75
C ARG A 49 -19.42 -0.92 -10.61
N LEU A 50 -18.51 -1.89 -10.63
CA LEU A 50 -18.34 -2.86 -9.55
C LEU A 50 -17.95 -2.16 -8.24
N LEU A 51 -16.96 -1.25 -8.28
CA LEU A 51 -16.54 -0.49 -7.11
C LEU A 51 -17.66 0.39 -6.56
N LEU A 52 -18.47 1.02 -7.42
CA LEU A 52 -19.63 1.80 -6.99
C LEU A 52 -20.63 0.95 -6.20
N GLU A 53 -20.92 -0.27 -6.69
CA GLU A 53 -21.80 -1.21 -5.98
C GLU A 53 -21.25 -1.62 -4.62
N LEU A 54 -19.92 -1.72 -4.47
CA LEU A 54 -19.23 -2.17 -3.25
C LEU A 54 -18.79 -1.04 -2.31
N THR A 55 -18.90 0.21 -2.74
CA THR A 55 -18.53 1.39 -1.94
C THR A 55 -19.27 1.46 -0.60
N PRO A 56 -20.56 1.07 -0.48
CA PRO A 56 -21.25 1.04 0.82
C PRO A 56 -20.61 0.09 1.85
N ASP A 57 -19.87 -0.92 1.39
CA ASP A 57 -19.19 -1.89 2.24
C ASP A 57 -17.76 -1.43 2.64
N ALA A 58 -17.28 -0.33 2.03
CA ALA A 58 -15.94 0.20 2.24
C ALA A 58 -15.79 0.91 3.59
N GLY A 59 -14.59 0.85 4.16
CA GLY A 59 -14.22 1.51 5.41
C GLY A 59 -14.37 0.66 6.67
N ASN A 60 -14.88 -0.58 6.56
CA ASN A 60 -15.05 -1.43 7.73
C ASN A 60 -13.73 -2.04 8.25
N ALA A 61 -12.72 -2.19 7.39
CA ALA A 61 -11.43 -2.74 7.80
C ALA A 61 -10.51 -1.67 8.43
N HIS A 62 -9.62 -2.11 9.31
CA HIS A 62 -8.46 -1.31 9.73
C HIS A 62 -7.31 -1.53 8.73
N ARG A 63 -6.85 -0.44 8.10
CA ARG A 63 -5.78 -0.47 7.11
C ARG A 63 -4.47 -0.12 7.79
N VAL A 64 -3.50 -1.03 7.79
CA VAL A 64 -2.19 -0.84 8.45
C VAL A 64 -1.08 -0.92 7.42
N GLY A 65 -0.35 0.17 7.24
CA GLY A 65 0.82 0.20 6.37
C GLY A 65 2.05 -0.26 7.13
N ILE A 66 2.85 -1.15 6.56
CA ILE A 66 4.07 -1.65 7.17
C ILE A 66 5.24 -1.40 6.23
N THR A 67 6.22 -0.65 6.71
CA THR A 67 7.43 -0.32 5.96
C THR A 67 8.69 -0.67 6.74
N GLY A 68 9.82 -0.74 6.04
CA GLY A 68 11.11 -0.92 6.65
C GLY A 68 12.17 -1.32 5.63
N ILE A 69 13.43 -1.16 6.00
CA ILE A 69 14.57 -1.49 5.15
C ILE A 69 14.60 -2.99 4.78
N PRO A 70 15.20 -3.38 3.64
CA PRO A 70 15.46 -4.78 3.35
C PRO A 70 16.20 -5.48 4.51
N GLY A 71 15.77 -6.69 4.89
CA GLY A 71 16.38 -7.46 5.98
C GLY A 71 15.89 -7.13 7.39
N VAL A 72 15.03 -6.13 7.57
CA VAL A 72 14.44 -5.76 8.87
C VAL A 72 13.54 -6.86 9.48
N GLY A 73 13.15 -7.87 8.70
CA GLY A 73 12.22 -8.92 9.12
C GLY A 73 10.74 -8.59 8.85
N LYS A 74 10.45 -7.78 7.84
CA LYS A 74 9.11 -7.32 7.49
C LYS A 74 8.14 -8.46 7.13
N SER A 75 8.49 -9.35 6.19
CA SER A 75 7.57 -10.43 5.84
C SER A 75 7.38 -11.42 6.99
N THR A 76 8.40 -11.65 7.82
CA THR A 76 8.28 -12.43 9.08
C THR A 76 7.33 -11.75 10.07
N THR A 77 7.41 -10.41 10.20
CA THR A 77 6.50 -9.63 11.04
C THR A 77 5.07 -9.72 10.54
N ILE A 78 4.84 -9.57 9.23
CA ILE A 78 3.51 -9.63 8.63
C ILE A 78 2.92 -11.03 8.76
N GLU A 79 3.71 -12.09 8.55
CA GLU A 79 3.25 -13.46 8.78
C GLU A 79 2.87 -13.69 10.24
N ALA A 80 3.75 -13.32 11.18
CA ALA A 80 3.52 -13.55 12.60
C ALA A 80 2.33 -12.73 13.13
N LEU A 81 2.25 -11.44 12.77
CA LEU A 81 1.11 -10.58 13.10
C LEU A 81 -0.18 -11.09 12.46
N GLY A 82 -0.16 -11.45 11.17
CA GLY A 82 -1.33 -11.98 10.48
C GLY A 82 -1.87 -13.25 11.13
N MET A 83 -0.99 -14.18 11.51
CA MET A 83 -1.39 -15.39 12.24
C MET A 83 -1.96 -15.07 13.62
N HIS A 84 -1.34 -14.14 14.36
CA HIS A 84 -1.83 -13.70 15.66
C HIS A 84 -3.23 -13.08 15.58
N LEU A 85 -3.48 -12.24 14.58
CA LEU A 85 -4.80 -11.61 14.36
C LEU A 85 -5.88 -12.63 14.01
N ILE A 86 -5.52 -13.65 13.23
CA ILE A 86 -6.42 -14.76 12.91
C ILE A 86 -6.77 -15.55 14.17
N GLU A 87 -5.81 -15.77 15.07
CA GLU A 87 -6.07 -16.40 16.37
C GLU A 87 -7.03 -15.57 17.26
N LEU A 88 -7.05 -14.24 17.07
CA LEU A 88 -8.02 -13.32 17.69
C LEU A 88 -9.38 -13.27 16.95
N GLY A 89 -9.53 -13.99 15.83
CA GLY A 89 -10.78 -14.09 15.07
C GLY A 89 -10.91 -13.12 13.89
N HIS A 90 -9.86 -12.38 13.55
CA HIS A 90 -9.86 -11.49 12.38
C HIS A 90 -9.68 -12.23 11.05
N ARG A 91 -10.16 -11.62 9.98
CA ARG A 91 -9.88 -12.03 8.60
C ARG A 91 -8.90 -11.03 7.99
N VAL A 92 -7.70 -11.52 7.67
CA VAL A 92 -6.55 -10.67 7.34
C VAL A 92 -6.23 -10.71 5.85
N ALA A 93 -6.14 -9.54 5.22
CA ALA A 93 -5.58 -9.42 3.88
C ALA A 93 -4.20 -8.75 3.90
N VAL A 94 -3.32 -9.18 3.01
CA VAL A 94 -1.99 -8.59 2.79
C VAL A 94 -1.86 -8.13 1.34
N LEU A 95 -1.59 -6.85 1.15
CA LEU A 95 -1.35 -6.22 -0.15
C LEU A 95 0.09 -5.70 -0.22
N ALA A 96 0.85 -6.10 -1.23
CA ALA A 96 2.18 -5.56 -1.47
C ALA A 96 2.15 -4.38 -2.44
N VAL A 97 3.00 -3.37 -2.21
CA VAL A 97 3.21 -2.22 -3.10
C VAL A 97 4.68 -2.16 -3.49
N ASP A 98 4.98 -2.58 -4.72
CA ASP A 98 6.33 -2.62 -5.28
C ASP A 98 6.43 -1.76 -6.57
N PRO A 99 7.09 -0.59 -6.54
CA PRO A 99 7.33 0.21 -7.75
C PRO A 99 8.17 -0.53 -8.81
N SER A 100 8.97 -1.52 -8.41
CA SER A 100 9.85 -2.28 -9.30
C SER A 100 9.13 -3.41 -10.06
N SER A 101 7.92 -3.78 -9.62
CA SER A 101 7.04 -4.74 -10.30
C SER A 101 6.78 -4.37 -11.77
N THR A 102 6.88 -3.08 -12.09
CA THR A 102 6.82 -2.50 -13.44
C THR A 102 7.89 -3.03 -14.40
N ARG A 103 9.09 -3.33 -13.89
CA ARG A 103 10.22 -3.86 -14.68
C ARG A 103 10.20 -5.38 -14.78
N THR A 104 9.66 -6.06 -13.77
CA THR A 104 9.73 -7.52 -13.65
C THR A 104 8.45 -8.24 -14.09
N GLY A 105 7.38 -7.50 -14.41
CA GLY A 105 6.09 -8.10 -14.79
C GLY A 105 5.33 -8.70 -13.61
N GLY A 106 5.61 -8.25 -12.39
CA GLY A 106 4.96 -8.67 -11.15
C GLY A 106 5.66 -9.87 -10.51
N SER A 107 6.00 -9.74 -9.22
CA SER A 107 6.54 -10.85 -8.43
C SER A 107 5.40 -11.75 -7.97
N ILE A 108 4.98 -12.71 -8.79
CA ILE A 108 3.89 -13.65 -8.42
C ILE A 108 4.33 -14.60 -7.28
N LEU A 109 5.62 -14.92 -7.18
CA LEU A 109 6.14 -16.01 -6.34
C LEU A 109 6.90 -15.53 -5.09
N GLY A 110 7.58 -14.38 -5.14
CA GLY A 110 8.52 -13.99 -4.08
C GLY A 110 7.88 -13.65 -2.73
N ASP A 111 6.64 -13.14 -2.74
CA ASP A 111 5.96 -12.70 -1.52
C ASP A 111 5.21 -13.85 -0.84
N LYS A 112 4.62 -14.78 -1.62
CA LYS A 112 3.92 -15.95 -1.07
C LYS A 112 4.87 -16.96 -0.42
N THR A 113 6.09 -17.12 -0.94
CA THR A 113 7.08 -18.04 -0.34
C THR A 113 7.64 -17.53 0.98
N ARG A 114 7.53 -16.22 1.26
CA ARG A 114 8.04 -15.59 2.50
C ARG A 114 7.04 -15.61 3.65
N MET A 115 5.76 -15.88 3.36
CA MET A 115 4.66 -15.93 4.32
C MET A 115 3.91 -17.26 4.17
N ALA A 116 4.62 -18.38 4.33
CA ALA A 116 4.14 -19.72 4.04
C ALA A 116 2.92 -20.15 4.87
N ARG A 117 2.86 -19.80 6.16
CA ARG A 117 1.72 -20.13 7.05
C ARG A 117 0.50 -19.31 6.66
N LEU A 118 0.69 -18.00 6.51
CA LEU A 118 -0.39 -17.08 6.18
C LEU A 118 -0.94 -17.33 4.77
N ALA A 119 -0.10 -17.73 3.81
CA ALA A 119 -0.50 -17.97 2.42
C ALA A 119 -1.48 -19.14 2.23
N VAL A 120 -1.54 -20.07 3.19
CA VAL A 120 -2.43 -21.25 3.14
C VAL A 120 -3.60 -21.16 4.13
N HIS A 121 -3.64 -20.12 4.96
CA HIS A 121 -4.70 -19.97 5.96
C HIS A 121 -6.02 -19.56 5.29
N PRO A 122 -7.17 -20.20 5.60
CA PRO A 122 -8.46 -19.90 4.97
C PRO A 122 -8.97 -18.48 5.24
N ASP A 123 -8.63 -17.92 6.40
CA ASP A 123 -9.00 -16.55 6.81
C ASP A 123 -7.99 -15.49 6.39
N ALA A 124 -7.00 -15.87 5.56
CA ALA A 124 -6.00 -14.96 5.02
C ALA A 124 -6.10 -14.81 3.50
N TYR A 125 -5.78 -13.63 3.00
CA TYR A 125 -5.62 -13.40 1.56
C TYR A 125 -4.36 -12.58 1.25
N ILE A 126 -3.46 -13.14 0.44
CA ILE A 126 -2.20 -12.47 0.07
C ILE A 126 -2.22 -12.13 -1.43
N ARG A 127 -2.11 -10.84 -1.74
CA ARG A 127 -1.99 -10.31 -3.10
C ARG A 127 -0.62 -9.67 -3.30
N PRO A 128 0.22 -10.22 -4.20
CA PRO A 128 1.45 -9.55 -4.62
C PRO A 128 1.18 -8.22 -5.31
N SER A 129 2.22 -7.39 -5.43
CA SER A 129 2.08 -6.07 -6.06
C SER A 129 1.52 -6.18 -7.48
N PRO A 130 0.49 -5.38 -7.82
CA PRO A 130 -0.06 -5.35 -9.16
C PRO A 130 0.99 -4.83 -10.16
N THR A 131 0.87 -5.26 -11.40
CA THR A 131 1.66 -4.72 -12.51
C THR A 131 0.97 -3.49 -13.08
N SER A 132 1.52 -2.32 -12.78
CA SER A 132 1.07 -1.09 -13.43
C SER A 132 2.28 -0.25 -13.75
N GLY A 133 2.45 0.19 -15.00
CA GLY A 133 3.69 0.80 -15.51
C GLY A 133 4.20 2.03 -14.76
N THR A 134 3.48 2.53 -13.76
CA THR A 134 3.85 3.63 -12.86
C THR A 134 3.46 3.31 -11.40
N LEU A 135 4.13 3.96 -10.43
CA LEU A 135 3.77 3.86 -9.02
C LEU A 135 2.32 4.28 -8.75
N GLY A 136 1.83 5.33 -9.43
CA GLY A 136 0.44 5.79 -9.30
C GLY A 136 -0.57 4.71 -9.68
N GLY A 137 -0.29 3.94 -10.75
CA GLY A 137 -1.16 2.85 -11.14
C GLY A 137 -1.12 1.65 -10.18
N VAL A 138 0.01 1.36 -9.54
CA VAL A 138 0.12 0.34 -8.48
C VAL A 138 -0.70 0.75 -7.27
N ALA A 139 -0.59 2.02 -6.86
CA ALA A 139 -1.35 2.59 -5.76
C ALA A 139 -2.87 2.53 -6.02
N LYS A 140 -3.29 2.85 -7.26
CA LYS A 140 -4.69 2.76 -7.70
C LYS A 140 -5.25 1.35 -7.49
N ALA A 141 -4.59 0.36 -8.06
CA ALA A 141 -5.03 -1.03 -7.97
C ALA A 141 -5.07 -1.51 -6.51
N THR A 142 -4.11 -1.09 -5.68
CA THR A 142 -4.06 -1.45 -4.24
C THR A 142 -5.26 -0.88 -3.47
N ARG A 143 -5.60 0.40 -3.67
CA ARG A 143 -6.76 1.03 -3.03
C ARG A 143 -8.08 0.41 -3.47
N GLU A 144 -8.26 0.21 -4.77
CA GLU A 144 -9.48 -0.39 -5.32
C GLU A 144 -9.62 -1.86 -4.85
N THR A 145 -8.51 -2.59 -4.73
CA THR A 145 -8.50 -3.95 -4.15
C THR A 145 -8.85 -3.93 -2.66
N SER A 146 -8.45 -2.90 -1.92
CA SER A 146 -8.81 -2.77 -0.49
C SER A 146 -10.32 -2.69 -0.30
N VAL A 147 -11.03 -1.96 -1.17
CA VAL A 147 -12.51 -1.90 -1.18
C VAL A 147 -13.13 -3.29 -1.46
N LEU A 148 -12.57 -4.06 -2.40
CA LEU A 148 -13.04 -5.42 -2.66
C LEU A 148 -12.87 -6.34 -1.45
N LEU A 149 -11.75 -6.21 -0.74
CA LEU A 149 -11.44 -7.04 0.42
C LEU A 149 -12.34 -6.69 1.60
N GLU A 150 -12.58 -5.40 1.85
CA GLU A 150 -13.56 -4.94 2.83
C GLU A 150 -14.95 -5.53 2.54
N ALA A 151 -15.40 -5.45 1.28
CA ALA A 151 -16.68 -6.04 0.89
C ALA A 151 -16.72 -7.58 0.97
N ALA A 152 -15.58 -8.24 0.84
CA ALA A 152 -15.44 -9.69 1.04
C ALA A 152 -15.36 -10.08 2.54
N GLY A 153 -15.47 -9.11 3.45
CA GLY A 153 -15.50 -9.31 4.89
C GLY A 153 -14.12 -9.48 5.54
N PHE A 154 -13.06 -8.98 4.91
CA PHE A 154 -11.76 -8.79 5.58
C PHE A 154 -11.84 -7.51 6.42
N ASP A 155 -11.49 -7.62 7.70
CA ASP A 155 -11.57 -6.53 8.68
C ASP A 155 -10.19 -5.98 9.06
N VAL A 156 -9.10 -6.65 8.65
CA VAL A 156 -7.73 -6.10 8.72
C VAL A 156 -7.05 -6.20 7.36
N ILE A 157 -6.52 -5.07 6.87
CA ILE A 157 -5.76 -5.01 5.62
C ILE A 157 -4.35 -4.49 5.93
N LEU A 158 -3.36 -5.37 5.83
CA LEU A 158 -1.95 -5.04 5.95
C LEU A 158 -1.39 -4.66 4.57
N ILE A 159 -0.78 -3.48 4.46
CA ILE A 159 -0.21 -2.98 3.21
C ILE A 159 1.31 -2.84 3.36
N GLU A 160 2.05 -3.70 2.67
CA GLU A 160 3.51 -3.76 2.73
C GLU A 160 4.16 -2.90 1.64
N THR A 161 5.16 -2.09 2.00
CA THR A 161 6.07 -1.49 1.00
C THR A 161 7.14 -2.50 0.60
N VAL A 162 7.38 -2.69 -0.70
CA VAL A 162 8.47 -3.53 -1.18
C VAL A 162 9.60 -2.66 -1.72
N GLY A 163 10.77 -2.75 -1.08
CA GLY A 163 12.05 -2.34 -1.67
C GLY A 163 12.33 -0.83 -1.77
N VAL A 164 13.35 -0.52 -2.57
CA VAL A 164 13.95 0.81 -2.78
C VAL A 164 13.03 1.71 -3.63
N GLY A 165 12.42 2.72 -3.01
CA GLY A 165 11.56 3.68 -3.72
C GLY A 165 11.03 4.81 -2.84
N GLN A 166 10.02 5.52 -3.36
CA GLN A 166 9.18 6.51 -2.66
C GLN A 166 7.76 5.92 -2.41
N SER A 167 7.66 4.60 -2.20
CA SER A 167 6.39 3.93 -1.94
C SER A 167 5.87 4.20 -0.53
N GLU A 168 6.73 4.65 0.39
CA GLU A 168 6.39 4.92 1.79
C GLU A 168 5.31 6.01 1.91
N VAL A 169 5.46 7.15 1.23
CA VAL A 169 4.45 8.22 1.20
C VAL A 169 3.13 7.72 0.59
N THR A 170 3.24 6.93 -0.47
CA THR A 170 2.07 6.38 -1.17
C THR A 170 1.26 5.46 -0.26
N VAL A 171 1.93 4.57 0.48
CA VAL A 171 1.29 3.67 1.45
C VAL A 171 0.76 4.44 2.66
N ALA A 172 1.54 5.37 3.23
CA ALA A 172 1.10 6.19 4.36
C ALA A 172 -0.20 6.97 4.05
N ASN A 173 -0.36 7.43 2.81
CA ASN A 173 -1.55 8.14 2.35
C ASN A 173 -2.77 7.25 2.08
N MET A 174 -2.68 5.92 2.19
CA MET A 174 -3.81 5.00 1.96
C MET A 174 -4.19 4.12 3.15
N VAL A 175 -3.50 4.29 4.28
CA VAL A 175 -3.70 3.50 5.50
C VAL A 175 -4.11 4.38 6.67
N ASP A 176 -4.65 3.75 7.70
CA ASP A 176 -5.09 4.42 8.92
C ASP A 176 -3.93 4.55 9.93
N THR A 177 -3.11 3.51 10.03
CA THR A 177 -1.91 3.47 10.88
C THR A 177 -0.70 3.05 10.04
N PHE A 178 0.39 3.80 10.10
CA PHE A 178 1.64 3.51 9.41
C PHE A 178 2.75 3.09 10.37
N VAL A 179 3.19 1.84 10.27
CA VAL A 179 4.19 1.19 11.11
C VAL A 179 5.55 1.18 10.40
N LEU A 180 6.55 1.78 11.04
CA LEU A 180 7.95 1.72 10.60
C LEU A 180 8.70 0.66 11.39
N LEU A 181 9.12 -0.40 10.70
CA LEU A 181 10.06 -1.38 11.25
C LEU A 181 11.51 -0.88 11.07
N THR A 182 12.30 -0.99 12.13
CA THR A 182 13.74 -0.71 12.14
C THR A 182 14.51 -1.82 12.87
N LEU A 183 15.84 -1.79 12.78
CA LEU A 183 16.75 -2.64 13.55
C LEU A 183 17.60 -1.76 14.47
N ALA A 184 18.08 -2.33 15.57
CA ALA A 184 19.19 -1.74 16.30
C ALA A 184 20.42 -1.73 15.40
N ARG A 185 21.06 -0.57 15.25
CA ARG A 185 22.35 -0.43 14.56
C ARG A 185 23.42 0.00 15.57
N GLY A 186 24.68 -0.33 15.31
CA GLY A 186 25.78 0.32 16.03
C GLY A 186 25.87 1.79 15.64
N GLY A 187 25.92 2.69 16.62
CA GLY A 187 25.98 4.14 16.39
C GLY A 187 24.61 4.83 16.35
N ASP A 188 24.53 5.98 15.67
CA ASP A 188 23.30 6.80 15.60
C ASP A 188 22.18 6.09 14.83
N GLN A 189 21.08 5.76 15.52
CA GLN A 189 19.92 5.09 14.92
C GLN A 189 19.27 5.91 13.81
N LEU A 190 19.37 7.24 13.87
CA LEU A 190 18.80 8.14 12.87
C LEU A 190 19.57 8.06 11.54
N GLN A 191 20.86 7.70 11.57
CA GLN A 191 21.74 7.65 10.40
C GLN A 191 21.33 6.55 9.38
N GLY A 192 20.32 5.73 9.69
CA GLY A 192 19.75 4.72 8.81
C GLY A 192 18.32 4.95 8.36
N ILE A 193 17.62 5.90 8.95
CA ILE A 193 16.21 6.18 8.67
C ILE A 193 16.16 7.36 7.72
N LYS A 194 15.52 7.18 6.56
CA LYS A 194 15.23 8.30 5.66
C LYS A 194 14.46 9.34 6.46
N LYS A 195 15.00 10.56 6.60
CA LYS A 195 14.43 11.65 7.42
C LYS A 195 12.91 11.78 7.26
N GLY A 196 12.41 11.75 6.01
CA GLY A 196 10.98 11.86 5.72
C GLY A 196 10.12 10.63 6.00
N VAL A 197 10.67 9.44 6.30
CA VAL A 197 9.88 8.24 6.63
C VAL A 197 9.52 8.19 8.11
N LEU A 198 10.40 8.69 8.99
CA LEU A 198 10.11 8.77 10.42
C LEU A 198 8.93 9.72 10.70
N GLU A 199 8.82 10.78 9.91
CA GLU A 199 7.73 11.77 9.99
C GLU A 199 6.37 11.19 9.55
N LEU A 200 6.36 10.09 8.79
CA LEU A 200 5.13 9.39 8.38
C LEU A 200 4.69 8.32 9.38
N ALA A 201 5.57 7.90 10.29
CA ALA A 201 5.33 6.76 11.17
C ALA A 201 4.36 7.16 12.29
N ASP A 202 3.23 6.46 12.37
CA ASP A 202 2.34 6.51 13.53
C ASP A 202 2.87 5.60 14.65
N ILE A 203 3.64 4.54 14.31
CA ILE A 203 4.29 3.63 15.27
C ILE A 203 5.68 3.26 14.73
N VAL A 204 6.69 3.21 15.61
CA VAL A 204 8.02 2.69 15.27
C VAL A 204 8.28 1.41 16.06
N VAL A 205 8.82 0.39 15.40
CA VAL A 205 9.16 -0.90 16.04
C VAL A 205 10.61 -1.24 15.75
N VAL A 206 11.40 -1.41 16.81
CA VAL A 206 12.75 -1.98 16.73
C VAL A 206 12.61 -3.50 16.77
N ASN A 207 12.68 -4.14 15.61
CA ASN A 207 12.52 -5.58 15.45
C ASN A 207 13.85 -6.33 15.76
N LYS A 208 13.77 -7.67 15.85
CA LYS A 208 14.86 -8.57 16.25
C LYS A 208 15.38 -8.29 17.66
N ALA A 209 14.48 -7.88 18.55
CA ALA A 209 14.75 -7.69 19.96
C ALA A 209 14.73 -9.04 20.70
N ASP A 210 15.60 -9.96 20.31
CA ASP A 210 15.69 -11.34 20.82
C ASP A 210 17.11 -11.71 21.25
N GLY A 211 17.21 -12.70 22.14
CA GLY A 211 18.47 -13.20 22.67
C GLY A 211 19.45 -12.10 23.11
N ASN A 212 20.65 -12.13 22.54
CA ASN A 212 21.73 -11.17 22.85
C ASN A 212 21.49 -9.76 22.27
N HIS A 213 20.55 -9.58 21.33
CA HIS A 213 20.26 -8.29 20.71
C HIS A 213 19.21 -7.47 21.46
N LEU A 214 18.49 -8.06 22.42
CA LEU A 214 17.46 -7.37 23.21
C LEU A 214 17.98 -6.09 23.91
N PRO A 215 19.16 -6.07 24.56
CA PRO A 215 19.68 -4.84 25.17
C PRO A 215 19.95 -3.72 24.16
N GLU A 216 20.47 -4.06 22.97
CA GLU A 216 20.74 -3.11 21.89
C GLU A 216 19.43 -2.55 21.32
N ALA A 217 18.43 -3.40 21.10
CA ALA A 217 17.10 -2.98 20.65
C ALA A 217 16.43 -2.01 21.62
N ARG A 218 16.53 -2.26 22.93
CA ARG A 218 15.99 -1.35 23.96
C ARG A 218 16.72 0.00 23.98
N THR A 219 18.04 0.00 23.78
CA THR A 219 18.81 1.24 23.67
C THR A 219 18.37 2.04 22.44
N ALA A 220 18.29 1.39 21.28
CA ALA A 220 17.81 2.01 20.05
C ALA A 220 16.39 2.57 20.19
N ALA A 221 15.48 1.85 20.84
CA ALA A 221 14.12 2.30 21.07
C ALA A 221 14.05 3.57 21.94
N ARG A 222 14.91 3.69 22.96
CA ARG A 222 15.00 4.89 23.81
C ARG A 222 15.55 6.09 23.03
N GLU A 223 16.58 5.89 22.23
CA GLU A 223 17.18 6.95 21.40
C GLU A 223 16.16 7.48 20.38
N LEU A 224 15.46 6.58 19.67
CA LEU A 224 14.38 6.95 18.74
C LEU A 224 13.22 7.64 19.45
N SER A 225 12.85 7.18 20.64
CA SER A 225 11.82 7.84 21.47
C SER A 225 12.24 9.27 21.84
N GLY A 226 13.52 9.49 22.12
CA GLY A 226 14.10 10.81 22.34
C GLY A 226 13.98 11.70 21.10
N ALA A 227 14.34 11.18 19.92
CA ALA A 227 14.23 11.90 18.66
C ALA A 227 12.78 12.28 18.32
N ILE A 228 11.83 11.37 18.50
CA ILE A 228 10.40 11.63 18.29
C ILE A 228 9.90 12.76 19.20
N ARG A 229 10.37 12.83 20.45
CA ARG A 229 10.02 13.95 21.36
C ARG A 229 10.57 15.30 20.92
N LEU A 230 11.63 15.33 20.11
CA LEU A 230 12.18 16.56 19.54
C LEU A 230 11.44 16.99 18.27
N ILE A 231 10.93 16.03 17.49
CA ILE A 231 10.18 16.28 16.25
C ILE A 231 8.73 16.70 16.57
N TYR A 232 8.09 16.01 17.51
CA TYR A 232 6.68 16.19 17.81
C TYR A 232 6.45 17.09 19.02
N PRO A 233 5.62 18.15 18.89
CA PRO A 233 5.21 19.00 20.01
C PRO A 233 4.62 18.20 21.18
N ARG A 234 4.61 18.80 22.38
CA ARG A 234 4.02 18.15 23.57
C ARG A 234 2.51 17.93 23.47
N GLU A 235 1.83 18.81 22.76
CA GLU A 235 0.37 18.83 22.62
C GLU A 235 -0.12 18.13 21.34
N THR A 236 0.72 17.29 20.71
CA THR A 236 0.26 16.46 19.58
C THR A 236 -0.80 15.46 20.04
N LEU A 237 -1.85 15.27 19.25
CA LEU A 237 -2.91 14.30 19.53
C LEU A 237 -2.36 12.88 19.67
N TRP A 238 -1.45 12.51 18.76
CA TRP A 238 -0.74 11.25 18.80
C TRP A 238 0.76 11.51 18.69
N ARG A 239 1.52 10.97 19.62
CA ARG A 239 2.98 10.93 19.55
C ARG A 239 3.38 9.49 19.25
N PRO A 240 4.08 9.22 18.13
CA PRO A 240 4.41 7.85 17.75
C PRO A 240 5.20 7.11 18.84
N PRO A 241 4.67 6.01 19.40
CA PRO A 241 5.43 5.19 20.34
C PRO A 241 6.53 4.41 19.61
N VAL A 242 7.61 4.13 20.33
CA VAL A 242 8.68 3.24 19.86
C VAL A 242 8.67 1.97 20.69
N LEU A 243 8.37 0.85 20.02
CA LEU A 243 8.27 -0.47 20.63
C LEU A 243 9.51 -1.32 20.30
N THR A 244 9.70 -2.41 21.04
CA THR A 244 10.66 -3.46 20.71
C THR A 244 9.91 -4.76 20.48
N MET A 245 10.32 -5.54 19.48
CA MET A 245 9.60 -6.77 19.11
C MET A 245 10.56 -7.82 18.56
N SER A 246 10.22 -9.10 18.70
CA SER A 246 10.80 -10.18 17.91
C SER A 246 9.71 -10.87 17.11
N ALA A 247 9.68 -10.62 15.80
CA ALA A 247 8.79 -11.35 14.90
C ALA A 247 9.05 -12.86 14.87
N ALA A 248 10.28 -13.29 15.15
CA ALA A 248 10.66 -14.70 15.11
C ALA A 248 10.18 -15.47 16.34
N GLU A 249 10.23 -14.83 17.51
CA GLU A 249 9.76 -15.43 18.78
C GLU A 249 8.29 -15.10 19.10
N GLY A 250 7.71 -14.13 18.39
CA GLY A 250 6.35 -13.62 18.61
C GLY A 250 6.23 -12.56 19.71
N THR A 251 7.30 -12.29 20.45
CA THR A 251 7.34 -11.32 21.54
C THR A 251 7.02 -9.90 21.05
N GLY A 252 6.01 -9.26 21.66
CA GLY A 252 5.61 -7.87 21.38
C GLY A 252 4.64 -7.68 20.20
N LEU A 253 4.13 -8.77 19.61
CA LEU A 253 3.10 -8.68 18.56
C LEU A 253 1.75 -8.18 19.10
N ASP A 254 1.39 -8.62 20.29
CA ASP A 254 0.24 -8.16 21.07
C ASP A 254 0.36 -6.66 21.38
N GLU A 255 1.50 -6.23 21.93
CA GLU A 255 1.75 -4.82 22.24
C GLU A 255 1.71 -3.92 20.98
N LEU A 256 2.21 -4.43 19.85
CA LEU A 256 2.09 -3.75 18.56
C LEU A 256 0.62 -3.60 18.16
N TRP A 257 -0.16 -4.68 18.21
CA TRP A 257 -1.56 -4.63 17.80
C TRP A 257 -2.41 -3.75 18.72
N ASP A 258 -2.27 -3.89 20.04
CA ASP A 258 -2.90 -3.01 21.03
C ASP A 258 -2.60 -1.54 20.75
N THR A 259 -1.39 -1.25 20.28
CA THR A 259 -0.98 0.11 19.90
C THR A 259 -1.62 0.59 18.61
N VAL A 260 -1.81 -0.28 17.63
CA VAL A 260 -2.57 0.00 16.41
C VAL A 260 -4.04 0.32 16.74
N GLU A 261 -4.66 -0.46 17.62
CA GLU A 261 -6.04 -0.23 18.06
C GLU A 261 -6.17 1.07 18.85
N ARG A 262 -5.23 1.33 19.77
CA ARG A 262 -5.18 2.60 20.52
C ARG A 262 -5.04 3.81 19.61
N HIS A 263 -4.24 3.72 18.56
CA HIS A 263 -4.13 4.80 17.57
C HIS A 263 -5.48 5.10 16.92
N ARG A 264 -6.20 4.06 16.48
CA ARG A 264 -7.55 4.22 15.93
C ARG A 264 -8.52 4.80 16.96
N GLN A 265 -8.48 4.33 18.20
CA GLN A 265 -9.33 4.86 19.26
C GLN A 265 -9.10 6.37 19.47
N VAL A 266 -7.85 6.79 19.67
CA VAL A 266 -7.49 8.19 19.88
C VAL A 266 -7.95 9.08 18.72
N LEU A 267 -7.70 8.66 17.47
CA LEU A 267 -8.14 9.41 16.30
C LEU A 267 -9.67 9.43 16.17
N SER A 268 -10.36 8.34 16.54
CA SER A 268 -11.82 8.26 16.46
C SER A 268 -12.48 9.18 17.49
N GLU A 269 -11.98 9.18 18.73
CA GLU A 269 -12.45 10.06 19.82
C GLU A 269 -12.23 11.55 19.48
N ALA A 270 -11.14 11.86 18.77
CA ALA A 270 -10.87 13.21 18.28
C ALA A 270 -11.64 13.59 16.99
N GLY A 271 -12.39 12.65 16.39
CA GLY A 271 -13.06 12.86 15.10
C GLY A 271 -12.12 12.91 13.87
N GLU A 272 -10.84 12.62 14.06
CA GLU A 272 -9.79 12.67 13.06
C GLU A 272 -9.72 11.42 12.17
N PHE A 273 -10.17 10.26 12.67
CA PHE A 273 -10.05 8.99 11.92
C PHE A 273 -10.78 9.03 10.57
N GLU A 274 -12.08 9.34 10.60
CA GLU A 274 -12.89 9.44 9.38
C GLU A 274 -12.56 10.71 8.57
N ALA A 275 -12.12 11.79 9.22
CA ALA A 275 -11.66 12.99 8.54
C ALA A 275 -10.40 12.72 7.69
N ARG A 276 -9.41 12.01 8.26
CA ARG A 276 -8.19 11.57 7.58
C ARG A 276 -8.52 10.70 6.38
N ARG A 277 -9.40 9.70 6.53
CA ARG A 277 -9.85 8.85 5.40
C ARG A 277 -10.49 9.65 4.26
N ARG A 278 -11.38 10.61 4.58
CA ARG A 278 -11.98 11.49 3.57
C ARG A 278 -10.93 12.36 2.88
N GLY A 279 -9.98 12.91 3.62
CA GLY A 279 -8.84 13.66 3.08
C GLY A 279 -8.04 12.81 2.09
N GLN A 280 -7.70 11.58 2.47
CA GLN A 280 -6.99 10.63 1.60
C GLN A 280 -7.76 10.33 0.30
N LEU A 281 -9.10 10.26 0.33
CA LEU A 281 -9.93 10.06 -0.87
C LEU A 281 -9.89 11.29 -1.80
N VAL A 282 -9.91 12.50 -1.24
CA VAL A 282 -9.78 13.75 -2.01
C VAL A 282 -8.40 13.86 -2.64
N ASP A 283 -7.34 13.64 -1.87
CA ASP A 283 -5.96 13.66 -2.35
C ASP A 283 -5.75 12.63 -3.46
N TRP A 284 -6.34 11.45 -3.29
CA TRP A 284 -6.32 10.39 -4.29
C TRP A 284 -7.03 10.80 -5.58
N THR A 285 -8.19 11.45 -5.48
CA THR A 285 -8.92 11.97 -6.64
C THR A 285 -8.04 12.94 -7.43
N TRP A 286 -7.39 13.88 -6.75
CA TRP A 286 -6.48 14.82 -7.40
C TRP A 286 -5.23 14.15 -7.99
N GLN A 287 -4.71 13.10 -7.35
CA GLN A 287 -3.61 12.32 -7.91
C GLN A 287 -4.03 11.66 -9.24
N MET A 288 -5.21 11.04 -9.30
CA MET A 288 -5.72 10.43 -10.53
C MET A 288 -5.95 11.47 -11.64
N VAL A 289 -6.41 12.66 -11.30
CA VAL A 289 -6.55 13.77 -12.26
C VAL A 289 -5.18 14.16 -12.84
N ARG A 290 -4.16 14.35 -12.00
CA ARG A 290 -2.80 14.67 -12.44
C ARG A 290 -2.24 13.59 -13.35
N ASP A 291 -2.34 12.32 -12.95
CA ASP A 291 -1.85 11.18 -13.73
C ASP A 291 -2.55 11.12 -15.10
N THR A 292 -3.88 11.28 -15.12
CA THR A 292 -4.68 11.29 -16.36
C THR A 292 -4.28 12.44 -17.29
N VAL A 293 -4.03 13.64 -16.75
CA VAL A 293 -3.59 14.80 -17.55
C VAL A 293 -2.20 14.54 -18.15
N LEU A 294 -1.27 13.99 -17.36
CA LEU A 294 0.07 13.65 -17.84
C LEU A 294 0.03 12.55 -18.91
N ASP A 295 -0.82 11.54 -18.75
CA ASP A 295 -1.00 10.48 -19.74
C ASP A 295 -1.60 11.01 -21.05
N ARG A 296 -2.59 11.92 -20.96
CA ARG A 296 -3.15 12.62 -22.13
C ARG A 296 -2.09 13.46 -22.84
N LEU A 297 -1.26 14.18 -22.10
CA LEU A 297 -0.16 14.97 -22.64
C LEU A 297 0.86 14.08 -23.38
N ALA A 298 1.29 12.98 -22.75
CA ALA A 298 2.27 12.06 -23.31
C ALA A 298 1.74 11.25 -24.51
N SER A 299 0.43 11.02 -24.57
CA SER A 299 -0.24 10.32 -25.68
C SER A 299 -0.69 11.23 -26.82
N ASN A 300 -0.67 12.55 -26.64
CA ASN A 300 -1.04 13.52 -27.68
C ASN A 300 -0.12 13.37 -28.93
N PRO A 301 -0.68 13.16 -30.14
CA PRO A 301 0.10 12.99 -31.36
C PRO A 301 1.04 14.16 -31.69
N ALA A 302 0.62 15.41 -31.45
CA ALA A 302 1.43 16.60 -31.70
C ALA A 302 2.62 16.67 -30.74
N VAL A 303 2.41 16.36 -29.45
CA VAL A 303 3.48 16.24 -28.46
C VAL A 303 4.46 15.14 -28.85
N ARG A 304 3.97 13.96 -29.23
CA ARG A 304 4.82 12.84 -29.68
C ARG A 304 5.70 13.20 -30.86
N LYS A 305 5.19 14.02 -31.79
CA LYS A 305 5.93 14.47 -32.99
C LYS A 305 7.12 15.36 -32.62
N ILE A 306 6.99 16.25 -31.63
CA ILE A 306 8.03 17.22 -31.27
C ILE A 306 8.97 16.72 -30.16
N ARG A 307 8.56 15.71 -29.39
CA ARG A 307 9.24 15.27 -28.16
C ARG A 307 10.75 15.05 -28.32
N ALA A 308 11.16 14.29 -29.32
CA ALA A 308 12.57 13.92 -29.51
C ALA A 308 13.45 15.16 -29.83
N ASP A 309 12.95 16.10 -30.63
CA ASP A 309 13.68 17.32 -30.95
C ASP A 309 13.78 18.27 -29.75
N VAL A 310 12.68 18.45 -29.00
CA VAL A 310 12.68 19.26 -27.78
C VAL A 310 13.67 18.70 -26.75
N GLU A 311 13.65 17.39 -26.50
CA GLU A 311 14.60 16.74 -25.58
C GLU A 311 16.05 16.91 -26.04
N ARG A 312 16.32 16.81 -27.36
CA ARG A 312 17.65 17.05 -27.94
C ARG A 312 18.12 18.49 -27.69
N LYS A 313 17.28 19.49 -27.99
CA LYS A 313 17.61 20.91 -27.79
C LYS A 313 17.92 21.25 -26.34
N VAL A 314 17.17 20.69 -25.39
CA VAL A 314 17.45 20.87 -23.96
C VAL A 314 18.80 20.26 -23.58
N LYS A 315 19.09 19.02 -24.02
CA LYS A 315 20.38 18.36 -23.75
C LYS A 315 21.57 19.10 -24.35
N ALA A 316 21.39 19.74 -25.50
CA ALA A 316 22.41 20.54 -26.18
C ALA A 316 22.57 21.96 -25.62
N GLY A 317 21.72 22.39 -24.68
CA GLY A 317 21.71 23.77 -24.17
C GLY A 317 21.14 24.80 -25.14
N GLU A 318 20.53 24.37 -26.24
CA GLU A 318 19.88 25.21 -27.26
C GLU A 318 18.50 25.71 -26.81
N LEU A 319 17.92 25.10 -25.78
CA LEU A 319 16.60 25.43 -25.25
C LEU A 319 16.57 25.25 -23.73
N THR A 320 16.05 26.23 -23.01
CA THR A 320 15.91 26.10 -21.55
C THR A 320 14.78 25.14 -21.19
N PRO A 321 14.84 24.43 -20.04
CA PRO A 321 13.77 23.54 -19.60
C PRO A 321 12.39 24.20 -19.54
N ALA A 322 12.31 25.47 -19.13
CA ALA A 322 11.06 26.22 -19.06
C ALA A 322 10.46 26.48 -20.45
N LEU A 323 11.27 26.88 -21.43
CA LEU A 323 10.81 27.10 -22.81
C LEU A 323 10.42 25.77 -23.49
N ALA A 324 11.16 24.69 -23.22
CA ALA A 324 10.82 23.35 -23.68
C ALA A 324 9.46 22.88 -23.14
N ALA A 325 9.21 23.07 -21.85
CA ALA A 325 7.92 22.76 -21.24
C ALA A 325 6.79 23.56 -21.88
N GLN A 326 6.98 24.86 -22.12
CA GLN A 326 5.99 25.70 -22.80
C GLN A 326 5.71 25.21 -24.22
N GLN A 327 6.73 24.82 -25.00
CA GLN A 327 6.54 24.26 -26.34
C GLN A 327 5.72 22.96 -26.31
N ILE A 328 5.99 22.08 -25.34
CA ILE A 328 5.22 20.83 -25.15
C ILE A 328 3.75 21.14 -24.83
N LEU A 329 3.50 22.08 -23.91
CA LEU A 329 2.13 22.47 -23.52
C LEU A 329 1.37 23.14 -24.68
N THR A 330 2.02 24.03 -25.42
CA THR A 330 1.42 24.68 -26.60
C THR A 330 1.06 23.65 -27.67
N ALA A 331 1.96 22.69 -27.95
CA ALA A 331 1.69 21.63 -28.92
C ALA A 331 0.54 20.70 -28.50
N ALA A 332 0.28 20.56 -27.20
CA ALA A 332 -0.83 19.77 -26.70
C ALA A 332 -2.19 20.47 -26.80
N SER A 333 -2.17 21.81 -26.92
CA SER A 333 -3.36 22.68 -26.88
C SER A 333 -3.88 23.07 -28.26
N GLY A 334 -3.08 22.86 -29.32
CA GLY A 334 -3.46 23.08 -30.73
C GLY A 334 -3.87 21.79 -31.42
#